data_AF-A0A437GZI5-F1
#
_entry.id   AF-A0A437GZI5-F1
#
_cell.length_a   1.000
_cell.length_b   1.000
_cell.length_c   1.000
_cell.angle_alpha   90.00
_cell.angle_beta   90.00
_cell.angle_gamma   90.00
#
_symmetry.space_group_name_H-M   'P 1'
#
loop_
_entity.id
_entity.type
_entity.pdbx_description
1 polymer ?
#
loop_
_entity_poly.entity_id
_entity_poly.type
_entity_poly.pdbx_seq_one_letter_code
_entity_poly.pdbx_strand_id
1 'polypeptide(L)'
;MNLNMDSLEARLSAMANDIDLLKKSHIDLNSSYVTTLKALSGMTSHASEAARQAAKAAENSANATRLCAEAAKEASEIPVIEAAQSAAEAAKLAAQAAIDAAASASAAAAAAALAVASHAEEASAEAAAMASESTRMATKAAADAMAMSNLAATFLQAARDRKVTTPDKGE
;
A
#
# COMPACT_ATOMS: atom_id res chain seq x y z
N MET A 1 -18.53 -33.94 -65.79
CA MET A 1 -17.24 -33.74 -65.11
C MET A 1 -17.20 -32.43 -64.30
N ASN A 2 -18.35 -31.84 -63.92
CA ASN A 2 -18.45 -30.57 -63.16
C ASN A 2 -18.38 -30.72 -61.64
N LEU A 3 -18.66 -31.92 -61.11
CA LEU A 3 -18.70 -32.18 -59.66
C LEU A 3 -17.42 -31.78 -58.92
N ASN A 4 -16.24 -31.88 -59.55
CA ASN A 4 -14.98 -31.48 -58.93
C ASN A 4 -14.81 -29.96 -58.85
N MET A 5 -15.28 -29.21 -59.87
CA MET A 5 -15.19 -27.74 -59.89
C MET A 5 -16.14 -27.15 -58.85
N ASP A 6 -17.39 -27.63 -58.81
CA ASP A 6 -18.39 -27.19 -57.84
C ASP A 6 -17.94 -27.51 -56.39
N SER A 7 -17.31 -28.67 -56.18
CA SER A 7 -16.76 -29.04 -54.86
C SER A 7 -15.56 -28.17 -54.43
N LEU A 8 -14.77 -27.70 -55.40
CA LEU A 8 -13.63 -26.83 -55.16
C LEU A 8 -14.10 -25.40 -54.83
N GLU A 9 -15.09 -24.89 -55.55
CA GLU A 9 -15.74 -23.61 -55.27
C GLU A 9 -16.41 -23.62 -53.89
N ALA A 10 -17.10 -24.69 -53.52
CA ALA A 10 -17.68 -24.86 -52.19
C ALA A 10 -16.61 -24.84 -51.08
N ARG A 11 -15.48 -25.52 -51.28
CA ARG A 11 -14.35 -25.50 -50.34
C ARG A 11 -13.67 -24.13 -50.23
N LEU A 12 -13.49 -23.42 -51.35
CA LEU A 12 -12.95 -22.05 -51.37
C LEU A 12 -13.89 -21.08 -50.64
N SER A 13 -15.20 -21.21 -50.85
CA SER A 13 -16.20 -20.42 -50.14
C SER A 13 -16.19 -20.70 -48.63
N ALA A 14 -16.07 -21.97 -48.23
CA ALA A 14 -15.93 -22.34 -46.83
C ALA A 14 -14.66 -21.75 -46.19
N MET A 15 -13.51 -21.84 -46.86
CA MET A 15 -12.27 -21.22 -46.38
C MET A 15 -12.36 -19.70 -46.29
N ALA A 16 -13.00 -19.04 -47.26
CA ALA A 16 -13.22 -17.61 -47.22
C ALA A 16 -14.06 -17.20 -46.00
N ASN A 17 -15.10 -17.97 -45.69
CA ASN A 17 -15.92 -17.76 -44.50
C ASN A 17 -15.12 -17.98 -43.20
N ASP A 18 -14.31 -19.03 -43.13
CA ASP A 18 -13.46 -19.30 -41.95
C ASP A 18 -12.44 -18.19 -41.73
N ILE A 19 -11.84 -17.66 -42.80
CA ILE A 19 -10.92 -16.52 -42.73
C ILE A 19 -11.64 -15.27 -42.22
N ASP A 20 -12.87 -15.01 -42.69
CA ASP A 20 -13.64 -13.85 -42.24
C ASP A 20 -14.10 -13.99 -40.78
N LEU A 21 -14.47 -15.20 -40.35
CA LEU A 21 -14.76 -15.49 -38.94
C LEU A 21 -13.53 -15.33 -38.06
N LEU A 22 -12.38 -15.83 -38.51
CA LEU A 22 -11.11 -15.71 -37.79
C LEU A 22 -10.70 -14.24 -37.66
N LYS A 23 -10.83 -13.44 -38.73
CA LYS A 23 -10.58 -11.99 -38.69
C LYS A 23 -11.49 -11.28 -37.70
N LYS A 24 -12.80 -11.58 -37.73
CA LYS A 24 -13.76 -11.02 -36.77
C LYS A 24 -13.39 -11.37 -35.34
N SER A 25 -13.12 -12.65 -35.07
CA SER A 25 -12.69 -13.12 -33.74
C SER A 25 -11.40 -12.43 -33.27
N HIS A 26 -10.42 -12.24 -34.15
CA HIS A 26 -9.20 -11.50 -33.83
C HIS A 26 -9.47 -10.03 -33.51
N ILE A 27 -10.35 -9.36 -34.25
CA ILE A 27 -10.73 -7.97 -33.99
C ILE A 27 -11.43 -7.86 -32.63
N ASP A 28 -12.36 -8.77 -32.34
CA ASP A 28 -13.10 -8.80 -31.07
C ASP A 28 -12.15 -9.07 -29.89
N LEU A 29 -11.26 -10.06 -30.03
CA LEU A 29 -10.25 -10.39 -29.03
C LEU A 29 -9.31 -9.22 -28.78
N ASN A 30 -8.82 -8.57 -29.84
CA ASN A 30 -7.94 -7.41 -29.72
C ASN A 30 -8.64 -6.22 -29.06
N SER A 31 -9.92 -5.99 -29.39
CA SER A 31 -10.73 -4.94 -28.76
C SER A 31 -10.93 -5.18 -27.25
N SER A 32 -11.26 -6.42 -26.87
CA SER A 32 -11.35 -6.83 -25.48
C SER A 32 -10.01 -6.69 -24.76
N TYR A 33 -8.92 -7.11 -25.39
CA TYR A 33 -7.57 -7.04 -24.84
C TYR A 33 -7.14 -5.59 -24.56
N VAL A 34 -7.33 -4.68 -25.52
CA VAL A 34 -7.04 -3.25 -25.36
C VAL A 34 -7.88 -2.63 -24.24
N THR A 35 -9.14 -3.03 -24.09
CA THR A 35 -10.01 -2.56 -23.00
C THR A 35 -9.50 -3.01 -21.63
N THR A 36 -9.16 -4.29 -21.49
CA THR A 36 -8.60 -4.83 -20.24
C THR A 36 -7.27 -4.17 -19.90
N LEU A 37 -6.41 -3.94 -20.90
CA LEU A 37 -5.15 -3.23 -20.74
C LEU A 37 -5.34 -1.82 -20.15
N LYS A 38 -6.25 -1.04 -20.72
CA LYS A 38 -6.56 0.31 -20.22
C LYS A 38 -7.08 0.28 -18.78
N ALA A 39 -7.96 -0.67 -18.46
CA ALA A 39 -8.48 -0.83 -17.12
C ALA A 39 -7.35 -1.19 -16.13
N LEU A 40 -6.47 -2.12 -16.49
CA LEU A 40 -5.34 -2.54 -15.67
C LEU A 40 -4.33 -1.41 -15.44
N SER A 41 -4.01 -0.64 -16.49
CA SER A 41 -3.16 0.55 -16.39
C SER A 41 -3.76 1.59 -15.44
N GLY A 42 -5.06 1.87 -15.56
CA GLY A 42 -5.79 2.75 -14.65
C GLY A 42 -5.73 2.26 -13.19
N MET A 43 -5.98 0.98 -12.95
CA MET A 43 -5.89 0.39 -11.61
C MET A 43 -4.47 0.45 -11.04
N THR A 44 -3.45 0.22 -11.85
CA THR A 44 -2.03 0.30 -11.44
C THR A 44 -1.65 1.72 -11.02
N SER A 45 -2.10 2.71 -11.78
CA SER A 45 -1.91 4.13 -11.45
C SER A 45 -2.58 4.49 -10.13
N HIS A 46 -3.86 4.10 -9.95
CA HIS A 46 -4.58 4.34 -8.70
C HIS A 46 -3.95 3.61 -7.50
N ALA A 47 -3.46 2.38 -7.69
CA ALA A 47 -2.76 1.64 -6.64
C ALA A 47 -1.46 2.34 -6.22
N SER A 48 -0.69 2.87 -7.18
CA SER A 48 0.50 3.67 -6.90
C SER A 48 0.17 4.94 -6.11
N GLU A 49 -0.86 5.68 -6.52
CA GLU A 49 -1.30 6.89 -5.82
C GLU A 49 -1.77 6.58 -4.39
N ALA A 50 -2.55 5.51 -4.22
CA ALA A 50 -2.96 5.02 -2.90
C ALA A 50 -1.76 4.64 -2.01
N ALA A 51 -0.77 3.95 -2.56
CA ALA A 51 0.47 3.61 -1.85
C ALA A 51 1.23 4.86 -1.38
N ARG A 52 1.31 5.89 -2.24
CA ARG A 52 1.93 7.17 -1.91
C ARG A 52 1.19 7.90 -0.81
N GLN A 53 -0.14 7.93 -0.86
CA GLN A 53 -0.96 8.59 0.14
C GLN A 53 -0.88 7.87 1.50
N ALA A 54 -0.86 6.54 1.48
CA ALA A 54 -0.62 5.72 2.67
C ALA A 54 0.79 5.95 3.26
N ALA A 55 1.82 6.09 2.44
CA ALA A 55 3.17 6.43 2.90
C ALA A 55 3.22 7.78 3.63
N LYS A 56 2.54 8.79 3.08
CA LYS A 56 2.42 10.10 3.73
C LYS A 56 1.64 10.02 5.05
N ALA A 57 0.60 9.21 5.11
CA ALA A 57 -0.14 8.96 6.36
C ALA A 57 0.76 8.30 7.42
N ALA A 58 1.56 7.30 7.03
CA ALA A 58 2.52 6.65 7.93
C ALA A 58 3.59 7.63 8.44
N GLU A 59 4.12 8.51 7.58
CA GLU A 59 5.09 9.55 7.97
C GLU A 59 4.49 10.56 8.96
N ASN A 60 3.28 11.04 8.70
CA ASN A 60 2.58 11.93 9.62
C ASN A 60 2.35 11.26 10.98
N SER A 61 1.98 9.99 10.96
CA SER A 61 1.79 9.21 12.18
C SER A 61 3.09 9.01 12.95
N ALA A 62 4.20 8.71 12.25
CA ALA A 62 5.53 8.64 12.86
C ALA A 62 5.92 9.97 13.54
N ASN A 63 5.68 11.11 12.87
CA ASN A 63 5.90 12.42 13.48
C ASN A 63 5.03 12.64 14.72
N ALA A 64 3.75 12.26 14.68
CA ALA A 64 2.87 12.34 15.84
C ALA A 64 3.38 11.47 17.00
N THR A 65 3.80 10.23 16.74
CA THR A 65 4.37 9.35 17.78
C THR A 65 5.63 9.93 18.41
N ARG A 66 6.49 10.58 17.62
CA ARG A 66 7.72 11.23 18.11
C ARG A 66 7.39 12.39 19.05
N LEU A 67 6.46 13.26 18.65
CA LEU A 67 5.99 14.36 19.51
C LEU A 67 5.36 13.84 20.80
N CYS A 68 4.58 12.76 20.73
CA CYS A 68 4.03 12.12 21.91
C CYS A 68 5.12 11.50 22.82
N ALA A 69 6.18 10.93 22.26
CA ALA A 69 7.30 10.40 23.03
C ALA A 69 8.10 11.51 23.72
N GLU A 70 8.32 12.64 23.04
CA GLU A 70 8.93 13.85 23.62
C GLU A 70 8.06 14.41 24.75
N ALA A 71 6.75 14.54 24.53
CA ALA A 71 5.81 14.98 25.57
C ALA A 71 5.75 14.01 26.76
N ALA A 72 5.79 12.70 26.52
CA ALA A 72 5.83 11.69 27.58
C ALA A 72 7.14 11.78 28.38
N LYS A 73 8.26 12.08 27.73
CA LYS A 73 9.56 12.32 28.38
C LYS A 73 9.50 13.55 29.28
N GLU A 74 9.04 14.70 28.78
CA GLU A 74 8.91 15.92 29.58
C GLU A 74 7.95 15.72 30.76
N ALA A 75 6.82 15.06 30.51
CA ALA A 75 5.85 14.73 31.56
C ALA A 75 6.38 13.72 32.59
N SER A 76 7.42 12.93 32.27
CA SER A 76 8.07 12.03 33.23
C SER A 76 8.99 12.75 34.23
N GLU A 77 9.41 13.99 33.91
CA GLU A 77 10.23 14.84 34.78
C GLU A 77 9.39 15.64 35.79
N ILE A 78 8.07 15.69 35.58
CA ILE A 78 7.08 16.39 36.40
C ILE A 78 6.12 15.34 37.00
N PRO A 79 5.51 15.52 38.19
CA PRO A 79 4.56 14.55 38.76
C PRO A 79 3.20 14.45 38.03
N VAL A 80 3.15 14.55 36.70
CA VAL A 80 1.91 14.46 35.89
C VAL A 80 1.88 13.16 35.08
N ILE A 81 1.81 12.02 35.80
CA ILE A 81 1.83 10.68 35.19
C ILE A 81 0.64 10.45 34.25
N GLU A 82 -0.52 11.04 34.51
CA GLU A 82 -1.70 10.90 33.65
C GLU A 82 -1.51 11.52 32.26
N ALA A 83 -0.78 12.63 32.17
CA ALA A 83 -0.43 13.26 30.89
C ALA A 83 0.57 12.39 30.12
N ALA A 84 1.60 11.86 30.79
CA ALA A 84 2.56 10.93 30.19
C ALA A 84 1.86 9.65 29.69
N GLN A 85 0.87 9.14 30.42
CA GLN A 85 0.11 7.95 30.05
C GLN A 85 -0.77 8.19 28.83
N SER A 86 -1.46 9.34 28.78
CA SER A 86 -2.29 9.72 27.63
C SER A 86 -1.43 9.93 26.37
N ALA A 87 -0.24 10.53 26.51
CA ALA A 87 0.70 10.70 25.41
C ALA A 87 1.25 9.37 24.90
N ALA A 88 1.63 8.45 25.79
CA ALA A 88 2.12 7.13 25.41
C ALA A 88 1.04 6.28 24.69
N GLU A 89 -0.22 6.33 25.15
CA GLU A 89 -1.32 5.62 24.50
C GLU A 89 -1.63 6.23 23.11
N ALA A 90 -1.60 7.56 22.98
CA ALA A 90 -1.72 8.23 21.69
C ALA A 90 -0.59 7.83 20.73
N ALA A 91 0.65 7.75 21.22
CA ALA A 91 1.80 7.28 20.43
C ALA A 91 1.59 5.83 19.95
N LYS A 92 1.05 4.96 20.78
CA LYS A 92 0.76 3.57 20.42
C LYS A 92 -0.31 3.46 19.34
N LEU A 93 -1.40 4.21 19.46
CA LEU A 93 -2.47 4.25 18.45
C LEU A 93 -1.96 4.80 17.11
N ALA A 94 -1.15 5.86 17.15
CA ALA A 94 -0.54 6.41 15.95
C ALA A 94 0.49 5.43 15.33
N ALA A 95 1.29 4.73 16.13
CA ALA A 95 2.17 3.68 15.60
C ALA A 95 1.37 2.57 14.90
N GLN A 96 0.26 2.13 15.48
CA GLN A 96 -0.61 1.13 14.86
C GLN A 96 -1.19 1.64 13.52
N ALA A 97 -1.69 2.88 13.50
CA ALA A 97 -2.18 3.50 12.26
C ALA A 97 -1.09 3.58 11.17
N ALA A 98 0.17 3.81 11.55
CA ALA A 98 1.29 3.81 10.63
C ALA A 98 1.54 2.42 10.01
N ILE A 99 1.43 1.36 10.82
CA ILE A 99 1.58 -0.03 10.38
C ILE A 99 0.46 -0.41 9.43
N ASP A 100 -0.79 -0.09 9.76
CA ASP A 100 -1.96 -0.40 8.93
C ASP A 100 -1.88 0.34 7.57
N ALA A 101 -1.38 1.58 7.57
CA ALA A 101 -1.10 2.34 6.36
C ALA A 101 0.03 1.68 5.53
N ALA A 102 1.12 1.26 6.16
CA ALA A 102 2.21 0.58 5.47
C ALA A 102 1.78 -0.77 4.87
N ALA A 103 0.94 -1.54 5.57
CA ALA A 103 0.37 -2.77 5.06
C ALA A 103 -0.52 -2.53 3.83
N SER A 104 -1.36 -1.49 3.89
CA SER A 104 -2.20 -1.06 2.76
C SER A 104 -1.36 -0.62 1.56
N ALA A 105 -0.28 0.14 1.79
CA ALA A 105 0.67 0.53 0.76
C ALA A 105 1.35 -0.69 0.10
N SER A 106 1.80 -1.65 0.92
CA SER A 106 2.43 -2.87 0.43
C SER A 106 1.48 -3.73 -0.42
N ALA A 107 0.21 -3.83 -0.05
CA ALA A 107 -0.79 -4.54 -0.84
C ALA A 107 -1.03 -3.85 -2.19
N ALA A 108 -1.11 -2.52 -2.19
CA ALA A 108 -1.26 -1.73 -3.42
C ALA A 108 -0.03 -1.84 -4.34
N ALA A 109 1.18 -1.80 -3.78
CA ALA A 109 2.43 -1.99 -4.54
C ALA A 109 2.55 -3.41 -5.10
N ALA A 110 2.12 -4.44 -4.37
CA ALA A 110 2.08 -5.81 -4.87
C ALA A 110 1.10 -5.96 -6.04
N ALA A 111 -0.08 -5.33 -5.94
CA ALA A 111 -1.04 -5.30 -7.05
C ALA A 111 -0.46 -4.61 -8.30
N ALA A 112 0.24 -3.47 -8.11
CA ALA A 112 0.92 -2.77 -9.20
C ALA A 112 2.04 -3.62 -9.83
N ALA A 113 2.84 -4.32 -9.01
CA ALA A 113 3.91 -5.20 -9.50
C ALA A 113 3.37 -6.42 -10.26
N LEU A 114 2.25 -7.01 -9.81
CA LEU A 114 1.58 -8.11 -10.51
C LEU A 114 1.02 -7.65 -11.87
N ALA A 115 0.51 -6.42 -11.95
CA ALA A 115 0.08 -5.82 -13.21
C ALA A 115 1.25 -5.69 -14.20
N VAL A 116 2.43 -5.23 -13.75
CA VAL A 116 3.66 -5.17 -14.57
C VAL A 116 4.16 -6.55 -14.98
N ALA A 117 4.17 -7.52 -14.06
CA ALA A 117 4.57 -8.89 -14.38
C ALA A 117 3.67 -9.54 -15.44
N SER A 118 2.39 -9.16 -15.46
CA SER A 118 1.42 -9.60 -16.47
C SER A 118 1.51 -8.79 -17.77
N HIS A 119 2.06 -7.56 -17.73
CA HIS A 119 2.14 -6.63 -18.86
C HIS A 119 3.38 -5.72 -18.82
N ALA A 120 4.26 -5.86 -19.82
CA ALA A 120 5.46 -5.04 -19.98
C ALA A 120 5.18 -3.67 -20.65
N GLU A 121 4.35 -2.83 -20.03
CA GLU A 121 4.21 -1.42 -20.41
C GLU A 121 5.10 -0.53 -19.53
N GLU A 122 5.85 0.38 -20.14
CA GLU A 122 6.80 1.27 -19.45
C GLU A 122 6.13 2.15 -18.38
N ALA A 123 4.93 2.67 -18.67
CA ALA A 123 4.14 3.46 -17.71
C ALA A 123 3.72 2.64 -16.48
N SER A 124 3.39 1.36 -16.65
CA SER A 124 3.04 0.48 -15.53
C SER A 124 4.27 0.14 -14.69
N ALA A 125 5.43 -0.05 -15.33
CA ALA A 125 6.70 -0.29 -14.64
C ALA A 125 7.12 0.91 -13.77
N GLU A 126 6.97 2.14 -14.27
CA GLU A 126 7.24 3.36 -13.51
C GLU A 126 6.29 3.49 -12.30
N ALA A 127 4.98 3.26 -12.51
CA ALA A 127 3.99 3.28 -11.43
C ALA A 127 4.28 2.24 -10.35
N ALA A 128 4.68 1.01 -10.72
CA ALA A 128 5.06 -0.01 -9.76
C ALA A 128 6.34 0.35 -8.99
N ALA A 129 7.34 0.93 -9.66
CA ALA A 129 8.56 1.41 -9.01
C ALA A 129 8.25 2.52 -7.98
N MET A 130 7.41 3.49 -8.33
CA MET A 130 6.94 4.53 -7.41
C MET A 130 6.16 3.97 -6.22
N ALA A 131 5.29 2.98 -6.47
CA ALA A 131 4.54 2.31 -5.42
C ALA A 131 5.45 1.53 -4.45
N SER A 132 6.48 0.86 -4.99
CA SER A 132 7.47 0.11 -4.22
C SER A 132 8.30 1.04 -3.34
N GLU A 133 8.79 2.16 -3.88
CA GLU A 133 9.53 3.15 -3.09
C GLU A 133 8.66 3.80 -2.01
N SER A 134 7.40 4.14 -2.34
CA SER A 134 6.44 4.66 -1.36
C SER A 134 6.19 3.66 -0.24
N THR A 135 6.06 2.37 -0.57
CA THR A 135 5.92 1.29 0.42
C THR A 135 7.14 1.22 1.32
N ARG A 136 8.34 1.24 0.75
CA ARG A 136 9.60 1.22 1.51
C ARG A 136 9.66 2.39 2.51
N MET A 137 9.28 3.59 2.08
CA MET A 137 9.18 4.76 2.95
C MET A 137 8.14 4.56 4.06
N ALA A 138 6.95 4.07 3.72
CA ALA A 138 5.89 3.79 4.68
C ALA A 138 6.32 2.79 5.76
N THR A 139 6.96 1.69 5.35
CA THR A 139 7.46 0.66 6.27
C THR A 139 8.54 1.22 7.20
N LYS A 140 9.44 2.05 6.68
CA LYS A 140 10.45 2.72 7.50
C LYS A 140 9.79 3.65 8.52
N ALA A 141 8.85 4.49 8.09
CA ALA A 141 8.12 5.39 8.99
C ALA A 141 7.34 4.63 10.07
N ALA A 142 6.70 3.51 9.72
CA ALA A 142 6.01 2.65 10.69
C ALA A 142 6.98 2.03 11.71
N ALA A 143 8.16 1.59 11.28
CA ALA A 143 9.20 1.07 12.18
C ALA A 143 9.71 2.16 13.15
N ASP A 144 9.95 3.37 12.65
CA ASP A 144 10.35 4.52 13.45
C ASP A 144 9.24 4.88 14.48
N ALA A 145 7.97 4.85 14.05
CA ALA A 145 6.82 5.10 14.92
C ALA A 145 6.72 4.08 16.06
N MET A 146 6.96 2.79 15.79
CA MET A 146 6.98 1.75 16.82
C MET A 146 8.12 1.96 17.81
N ALA A 147 9.32 2.31 17.33
CA ALA A 147 10.46 2.58 18.20
C ALA A 147 10.16 3.73 19.16
N MET A 148 9.58 4.83 18.65
CA MET A 148 9.19 5.99 19.44
C MET A 148 8.06 5.69 20.43
N SER A 149 7.06 4.91 20.01
CA SER A 149 5.98 4.47 20.91
C SER A 149 6.51 3.62 22.08
N ASN A 150 7.43 2.69 21.80
CA ASN A 150 8.09 1.92 22.86
C ASN A 150 8.92 2.83 23.79
N LEU A 151 9.63 3.81 23.23
CA LEU A 151 10.37 4.79 24.03
C LEU A 151 9.43 5.55 24.99
N ALA A 152 8.28 6.02 24.49
CA ALA A 152 7.25 6.67 25.30
C ALA A 152 6.75 5.77 26.44
N ALA A 153 6.54 4.47 26.17
CA ALA A 153 6.15 3.50 27.18
C ALA A 153 7.23 3.30 28.25
N THR A 154 8.52 3.30 27.88
CA THR A 154 9.61 3.20 28.86
C THR A 154 9.69 4.42 29.78
N PHE A 155 9.48 5.63 29.25
CA PHE A 155 9.43 6.85 30.09
C PHE A 155 8.25 6.80 31.07
N LEU A 156 7.11 6.29 30.63
CA LEU A 156 5.96 6.09 31.52
C LEU A 156 6.25 5.08 32.64
N GLN A 157 6.92 3.96 32.33
CA GLN A 157 7.34 2.98 33.34
C GLN A 157 8.30 3.61 34.37
N ALA A 158 9.32 4.32 33.90
CA ALA A 158 10.25 5.02 34.79
C ALA A 158 9.55 6.06 35.68
N ALA A 159 8.60 6.82 35.14
CA ALA A 159 7.81 7.77 35.92
C ALA A 159 6.96 7.09 37.01
N ARG A 160 6.37 5.92 36.69
CA ARG A 160 5.60 5.12 37.65
C ARG A 160 6.48 4.56 38.76
N ASP A 161 7.62 3.98 38.42
CA ASP A 161 8.55 3.42 39.39
C ASP A 161 9.05 4.51 40.35
N ARG A 162 9.31 5.72 39.84
CA ARG A 162 9.71 6.87 40.64
C ARG A 162 8.64 7.27 41.67
N LYS A 163 7.37 7.32 41.27
CA LYS A 163 6.24 7.61 42.18
C LYS A 163 6.10 6.55 43.29
N VAL A 164 6.39 5.28 43.00
CA VAL A 164 6.38 4.20 44.01
C VAL A 164 7.52 4.37 45.01
N THR A 165 8.69 4.84 44.57
CA THR A 165 9.87 5.05 45.45
C THR A 165 9.83 6.33 46.29
N THR A 166 8.91 7.26 46.02
CA THR A 166 8.60 8.38 46.90
C THR A 166 7.35 8.03 47.72
N PRO A 167 7.46 7.26 48.82
CA PRO A 167 6.35 7.11 49.75
C PRO A 167 6.05 8.48 50.33
N ASP A 168 4.77 8.80 50.31
CA ASP A 168 4.10 9.87 51.02
C ASP A 168 4.70 10.02 52.43
N LYS A 169 5.58 10.99 52.62
CA LYS A 169 5.85 11.51 53.97
C LYS A 169 4.65 12.35 54.30
N GLY A 170 3.67 11.69 54.93
CA GLY A 170 2.53 12.36 55.52
C GLY A 170 2.99 13.44 56.50
N GLU A 171 2.47 14.64 56.30
CA GLU A 171 2.20 15.65 57.32
C GLU A 171 0.89 16.37 56.95
#